data_AF-A0A7S3TMN0-F1
#
_entry.id   AF-A0A7S3TMN0-F1
#
_cell.length_a   1.000
_cell.length_b   1.000
_cell.length_c   1.000
_cell.angle_alpha   90.00
_cell.angle_beta   90.00
_cell.angle_gamma   90.00
#
_symmetry.space_group_name_H-M   'P 1'
#
loop_
_entity.id
_entity.type
_entity.pdbx_description
1 polymer ?
#
loop_
_entity_poly.entity_id
_entity_poly.type
_entity_poly.pdbx_seq_one_letter_code
_entity_poly.pdbx_strand_id
1 'polypeptide(L)'
;MPAAPATSDDHKKEGNELFAKGDFLRAAAAYTRGIKAAPDSHVLYSNRAQAFLRLHKVGKALEDADRCIALAPDFVKGYHRKASALHALGEPARSEEAAELLLGAIERGMEDRELVRLGVTVGGKAFAARLDAFRKAAAPVAPEEGDKPAAPPPPAKKAAPPSAAAKEAPPTAAAAAKGPTEQSLSEGLGEQLPWEAPPEDFAAGCLQPILKRFLAEGLVSLPAVVYLQPAPPAKGSREEPSLGQISIKPAFASPSTLAQCADFLQGKAAEARARSAVLFVRKALIEYPCVWKEKRKQEWPFDAKADGLFMQCESHNDRVVYFTQLTESKGGVCSVGETVQLDPATFALMPRLFAT
;
A
#
# COMPACT_ATOMS: atom_id res chain seq x y z
N MET A 1 23.27 -30.20 29.38
CA MET A 1 23.70 -30.00 28.00
C MET A 1 22.87 -28.86 27.42
N PRO A 2 23.45 -27.69 27.09
CA PRO A 2 22.70 -26.68 26.33
C PRO A 2 22.31 -27.29 24.98
N ALA A 3 21.06 -27.07 24.55
CA ALA A 3 20.57 -27.56 23.26
C ALA A 3 21.45 -27.03 22.12
N ALA A 4 21.71 -27.86 21.11
CA ALA A 4 22.42 -27.45 19.90
C ALA A 4 21.76 -26.18 19.32
N PRO A 5 22.54 -25.23 18.77
CA PRO A 5 21.97 -24.02 18.18
C PRO A 5 20.98 -24.41 17.09
N ALA A 6 19.75 -23.89 17.19
CA ALA A 6 18.68 -24.20 16.26
C ALA A 6 19.12 -23.92 14.82
N THR A 7 18.92 -24.88 13.93
CA THR A 7 19.32 -24.76 12.54
C THR A 7 18.31 -23.93 11.75
N SER A 8 18.71 -23.46 10.56
CA SER A 8 17.80 -22.78 9.62
C SER A 8 16.54 -23.61 9.33
N ASP A 9 16.68 -24.93 9.24
CA ASP A 9 15.57 -25.85 9.02
C ASP A 9 14.63 -25.97 10.22
N ASP A 10 15.14 -25.86 11.44
CA ASP A 10 14.31 -25.85 12.66
C ASP A 10 13.45 -24.58 12.71
N HIS A 11 14.04 -23.42 12.38
CA HIS A 11 13.30 -22.17 12.27
C HIS A 11 12.29 -22.16 11.12
N LYS A 12 12.59 -22.84 10.01
CA LYS A 12 11.65 -23.04 8.90
C LYS A 12 10.44 -23.87 9.35
N LYS A 13 10.67 -24.98 10.06
CA LYS A 13 9.61 -25.85 10.59
C LYS A 13 8.74 -25.09 11.60
N GLU A 14 9.37 -24.41 12.56
CA GLU A 14 8.69 -23.57 13.55
C GLU A 14 7.81 -22.51 12.87
N GLY A 15 8.36 -21.80 11.87
CA GLY A 15 7.61 -20.81 11.09
C GLY A 15 6.41 -21.42 10.36
N ASN A 16 6.57 -22.60 9.76
CA ASN A 16 5.49 -23.30 9.07
C ASN A 16 4.38 -23.72 10.04
N GLU A 17 4.73 -24.22 11.23
CA GLU A 17 3.76 -24.61 12.27
C GLU A 17 2.98 -23.40 12.79
N LEU A 18 3.67 -22.28 13.05
CA LEU A 18 3.03 -21.03 13.47
C LEU A 18 2.13 -20.46 12.37
N PHE A 19 2.57 -20.55 11.11
CA PHE A 19 1.78 -20.15 9.96
C PHE A 19 0.50 -20.98 9.84
N ALA A 20 0.59 -22.31 10.03
CA ALA A 20 -0.56 -23.20 10.02
C ALA A 20 -1.55 -22.89 11.16
N LYS A 21 -1.07 -22.41 12.30
CA LYS A 21 -1.88 -21.95 13.44
C LYS A 21 -2.49 -20.56 13.23
N GLY A 22 -2.17 -19.86 12.14
CA GLY A 22 -2.63 -18.51 11.86
C GLY A 22 -1.85 -17.41 12.60
N ASP A 23 -0.80 -17.75 13.34
CA ASP A 23 0.08 -16.77 14.00
C ASP A 23 1.16 -16.29 13.03
N PHE A 24 0.73 -15.44 12.08
CA PHE A 24 1.58 -14.97 11.00
C PHE A 24 2.73 -14.07 11.48
N LEU A 25 2.55 -13.36 12.60
CA LEU A 25 3.57 -12.48 13.16
C LEU A 25 4.74 -13.30 13.73
N ARG A 26 4.44 -14.31 14.54
CA ARG A 26 5.48 -15.21 15.06
C ARG A 26 6.06 -16.08 13.96
N ALA A 27 5.28 -16.49 12.96
CA ALA A 27 5.80 -17.18 11.78
C ALA A 27 6.85 -16.32 11.05
N ALA A 28 6.56 -15.04 10.79
CA ALA A 28 7.51 -14.13 10.16
C ALA A 28 8.80 -13.93 10.99
N ALA A 29 8.67 -13.88 12.32
CA ALA A 29 9.81 -13.81 13.22
C ALA A 29 10.67 -15.09 13.17
N ALA A 30 10.04 -16.26 13.16
CA ALA A 30 10.74 -17.55 13.03
C ALA A 30 11.48 -17.65 11.69
N TYR A 31 10.83 -17.31 10.57
CA TYR A 31 11.51 -17.26 9.27
C TYR A 31 12.67 -16.26 9.25
N THR A 32 12.53 -15.12 9.93
CA THR A 32 13.63 -14.13 10.03
C THR A 32 14.83 -14.70 10.78
N ARG A 33 14.63 -15.51 11.83
CA ARG A 33 15.72 -16.24 12.49
C ARG A 33 16.35 -17.27 11.55
N GLY A 34 15.53 -17.99 10.78
CA GLY A 34 16.00 -18.90 9.73
C GLY A 34 16.86 -18.20 8.68
N ILE A 35 16.44 -17.01 8.22
CA ILE A 35 17.18 -16.21 7.22
C ILE A 35 18.51 -15.73 7.79
N LYS A 36 18.57 -15.36 9.07
CA LYS A 36 19.84 -15.02 9.72
C LYS A 36 20.82 -16.20 9.75
N ALA A 37 20.30 -17.43 9.85
CA ALA A 37 21.12 -18.64 9.81
C ALA A 37 21.47 -19.08 8.37
N ALA A 38 20.60 -18.84 7.39
CA ALA A 38 20.83 -19.12 5.97
C ALA A 38 20.30 -17.98 5.08
N PRO A 39 21.12 -16.93 4.83
CA PRO A 39 20.71 -15.72 4.09
C PRO A 39 20.45 -15.93 2.59
N ASP A 40 20.78 -17.09 2.06
CA ASP A 40 20.66 -17.51 0.66
C ASP A 40 19.44 -18.42 0.42
N SER A 41 18.66 -18.72 1.46
CA SER A 41 17.50 -19.59 1.35
C SER A 41 16.29 -18.89 0.74
N HIS A 42 16.13 -19.00 -0.58
CA HIS A 42 14.96 -18.49 -1.33
C HIS A 42 13.61 -18.98 -0.74
N VAL A 43 13.56 -20.20 -0.19
CA VAL A 43 12.35 -20.77 0.42
C VAL A 43 11.91 -19.98 1.65
N LEU A 44 12.85 -19.57 2.51
CA LEU A 44 12.53 -18.80 3.70
C LEU A 44 12.02 -17.41 3.36
N TYR A 45 12.59 -16.75 2.35
CA TYR A 45 12.07 -15.50 1.82
C TYR A 45 10.65 -15.67 1.27
N SER A 46 10.38 -16.72 0.48
CA SER A 46 9.02 -17.01 -0.02
C SER A 46 8.00 -17.24 1.09
N ASN A 47 8.38 -17.98 2.14
CA ASN A 47 7.48 -18.28 3.26
C ASN A 47 7.24 -17.03 4.14
N ARG A 48 8.27 -16.21 4.34
CA ARG A 48 8.14 -14.93 5.05
C ARG A 48 7.32 -13.91 4.27
N ALA A 49 7.50 -13.83 2.94
CA ALA A 49 6.63 -13.04 2.06
C ALA A 49 5.17 -13.45 2.21
N GLN A 50 4.89 -14.76 2.27
CA GLN A 50 3.53 -15.26 2.50
C GLN A 50 2.97 -14.84 3.86
N ALA A 51 3.78 -14.90 4.92
CA ALA A 51 3.38 -14.42 6.24
C ALA A 51 3.08 -12.92 6.23
N PHE A 52 3.90 -12.12 5.55
CA PHE A 52 3.67 -10.68 5.39
C PHE A 52 2.40 -10.35 4.58
N LEU A 53 2.08 -11.13 3.54
CA LEU A 53 0.81 -10.99 2.82
C LEU A 53 -0.39 -11.21 3.73
N ARG A 54 -0.33 -12.21 4.62
CA ARG A 54 -1.39 -12.48 5.61
C ARG A 54 -1.48 -11.41 6.70
N LEU A 55 -0.40 -10.67 6.93
CA LEU A 55 -0.35 -9.51 7.83
C LEU A 55 -0.63 -8.18 7.13
N HIS A 56 -1.00 -8.19 5.84
CA HIS A 56 -1.17 -7.00 5.01
C HIS A 56 0.07 -6.10 4.90
N LYS A 57 1.27 -6.62 5.19
CA LYS A 57 2.56 -5.93 5.05
C LYS A 57 3.10 -6.11 3.62
N VAL A 58 2.37 -5.58 2.64
CA VAL A 58 2.60 -5.86 1.21
C VAL A 58 3.97 -5.41 0.71
N GLY A 59 4.50 -4.28 1.18
CA GLY A 59 5.84 -3.80 0.80
C GLY A 59 6.94 -4.79 1.18
N LYS A 60 6.94 -5.28 2.43
CA LYS A 60 7.88 -6.31 2.89
C LYS A 60 7.70 -7.64 2.15
N ALA A 61 6.47 -7.97 1.76
CA ALA A 61 6.20 -9.16 0.95
C ALA A 61 6.78 -9.04 -0.46
N LEU A 62 6.77 -7.84 -1.07
CA LEU A 62 7.40 -7.58 -2.36
C LEU A 62 8.92 -7.71 -2.27
N GLU A 63 9.56 -7.07 -1.29
CA GLU A 63 11.00 -7.16 -1.07
C GLU A 63 11.46 -8.63 -0.90
N ASP A 64 10.75 -9.40 -0.08
CA ASP A 64 11.05 -10.81 0.12
C ASP A 64 10.80 -11.65 -1.13
N ALA A 65 9.76 -11.34 -1.91
CA ALA A 65 9.49 -12.03 -3.17
C ALA A 65 10.54 -11.70 -4.24
N ASP A 66 10.99 -10.46 -4.33
CA ASP A 66 12.09 -10.02 -5.20
C ASP A 66 13.39 -10.71 -4.82
N ARG A 67 13.70 -10.75 -3.52
CA ARG A 67 14.88 -11.47 -3.03
C ARG A 67 14.78 -12.97 -3.32
N CYS A 68 13.60 -13.57 -3.19
CA CYS A 68 13.35 -14.97 -3.51
C CYS A 68 13.62 -15.25 -5.00
N ILE A 69 13.09 -14.42 -5.90
CA ILE A 69 13.30 -14.57 -7.36
C ILE A 69 14.77 -14.33 -7.73
N ALA A 70 15.44 -13.35 -7.10
CA ALA A 70 16.86 -13.09 -7.34
C ALA A 70 17.76 -14.26 -6.91
N LEU A 71 17.40 -14.96 -5.83
CA LEU A 71 18.12 -16.14 -5.35
C LEU A 71 17.78 -17.41 -6.14
N ALA A 72 16.54 -17.55 -6.61
CA ALA A 72 16.10 -18.70 -7.38
C ALA A 72 15.14 -18.26 -8.52
N PRO A 73 15.68 -17.91 -9.69
CA PRO A 73 14.89 -17.41 -10.82
C PRO A 73 13.91 -18.43 -11.41
N ASP A 74 14.11 -19.72 -11.17
CA ASP A 74 13.23 -20.81 -11.63
C ASP A 74 12.19 -21.22 -10.58
N PHE A 75 12.16 -20.53 -9.43
CA PHE A 75 11.26 -20.87 -8.34
C PHE A 75 9.89 -20.23 -8.52
N VAL A 76 8.97 -21.01 -9.10
CA VAL A 76 7.54 -20.70 -9.33
C VAL A 76 6.89 -19.92 -8.19
N LYS A 77 7.08 -20.37 -6.94
CA LYS A 77 6.42 -19.75 -5.78
C LYS A 77 6.89 -18.31 -5.55
N GLY A 78 8.13 -17.95 -5.91
CA GLY A 78 8.62 -16.57 -5.84
C GLY A 78 7.76 -15.62 -6.68
N TYR A 79 7.52 -15.98 -7.95
CA TYR A 79 6.64 -15.23 -8.85
C TYR A 79 5.20 -15.18 -8.34
N HIS A 80 4.69 -16.29 -7.82
CA HIS A 80 3.38 -16.30 -7.18
C HIS A 80 3.31 -15.32 -6.02
N ARG A 81 4.32 -15.27 -5.12
CA ARG A 81 4.34 -14.35 -3.97
C ARG A 81 4.41 -12.90 -4.45
N LYS A 82 5.24 -12.60 -5.43
CA LYS A 82 5.35 -11.25 -6.02
C LYS A 82 4.04 -10.80 -6.67
N ALA A 83 3.45 -11.63 -7.52
CA ALA A 83 2.16 -11.32 -8.16
C ALA A 83 1.01 -11.18 -7.14
N SER A 84 1.00 -12.01 -6.10
CA SER A 84 0.02 -11.88 -5.00
C SER A 84 0.18 -10.57 -4.24
N ALA A 85 1.42 -10.12 -4.02
CA ALA A 85 1.72 -8.86 -3.37
C ALA A 85 1.32 -7.66 -4.24
N LEU A 86 1.69 -7.67 -5.53
CA LEU A 86 1.29 -6.65 -6.50
C LEU A 86 -0.24 -6.56 -6.63
N HIS A 87 -0.93 -7.69 -6.68
CA HIS A 87 -2.40 -7.73 -6.70
C HIS A 87 -3.01 -7.19 -5.40
N ALA A 88 -2.40 -7.48 -4.24
CA ALA A 88 -2.87 -7.00 -2.94
C ALA A 88 -2.77 -5.48 -2.79
N LEU A 89 -1.96 -4.78 -3.59
CA LEU A 89 -1.95 -3.31 -3.64
C LEU A 89 -3.25 -2.73 -4.23
N GLY A 90 -4.00 -3.54 -5.00
CA GLY A 90 -5.30 -3.16 -5.55
C GLY A 90 -5.25 -2.09 -6.64
N GLU A 91 -4.08 -1.62 -7.04
CA GLU A 91 -3.94 -0.68 -8.16
C GLU A 91 -4.06 -1.43 -9.50
N PRO A 92 -4.76 -0.86 -10.50
CA PRO A 92 -4.94 -1.53 -11.79
C PRO A 92 -3.60 -1.74 -12.51
N ALA A 93 -2.70 -0.75 -12.47
CA ALA A 93 -1.37 -0.84 -13.05
C ALA A 93 -0.52 -1.96 -12.42
N ARG A 94 -0.61 -2.13 -11.09
CA ARG A 94 0.09 -3.20 -10.36
C ARG A 94 -0.51 -4.58 -10.64
N SER A 95 -1.82 -4.64 -10.87
CA SER A 95 -2.48 -5.87 -11.29
C SER A 95 -2.08 -6.27 -12.70
N GLU A 96 -1.92 -5.31 -13.61
CA GLU A 96 -1.38 -5.57 -14.95
C GLU A 96 0.09 -6.03 -14.87
N GLU A 97 0.92 -5.36 -14.05
CA GLU A 97 2.30 -5.78 -13.77
C GLU A 97 2.36 -7.23 -13.25
N ALA A 98 1.46 -7.59 -12.33
CA ALA A 98 1.35 -8.94 -11.81
C ALA A 98 0.95 -9.96 -12.89
N ALA A 99 0.01 -9.60 -13.77
CA ALA A 99 -0.42 -10.47 -14.87
C ALA A 99 0.72 -10.70 -15.89
N GLU A 100 1.47 -9.66 -16.25
CA GLU A 100 2.64 -9.74 -17.12
C GLU A 100 3.75 -10.57 -16.50
N LEU A 101 4.02 -10.39 -15.21
CA LEU A 101 5.02 -11.16 -14.49
C LEU A 101 4.69 -12.67 -14.47
N LEU A 102 3.42 -13.01 -14.27
CA LEU A 102 2.97 -14.41 -14.30
C LEU A 102 3.02 -15.00 -15.70
N LEU A 103 2.62 -14.23 -16.72
CA LEU A 103 2.68 -14.67 -18.11
C LEU A 103 4.14 -14.92 -18.52
N GLY A 104 5.03 -13.96 -18.28
CA GLY A 104 6.45 -14.10 -18.59
C GLY A 104 7.13 -15.23 -17.83
N ALA A 105 6.65 -15.61 -16.64
CA ALA A 105 7.13 -16.80 -15.94
C ALA A 105 6.69 -18.09 -16.67
N ILE A 106 5.42 -18.18 -17.08
CA ILE A 106 4.90 -19.32 -17.84
C ILE A 106 5.61 -19.45 -19.20
N GLU A 107 5.89 -18.34 -19.87
CA GLU A 107 6.61 -18.30 -21.15
C GLU A 107 8.04 -18.85 -21.04
N ARG A 108 8.67 -18.71 -19.87
CA ARG A 108 9.99 -19.31 -19.56
C ARG A 108 9.92 -20.80 -19.21
N GLY A 109 8.74 -21.41 -19.31
CA GLY A 109 8.53 -22.84 -19.03
C GLY A 109 8.16 -23.15 -17.58
N MET A 110 7.95 -22.15 -16.73
CA MET A 110 7.48 -22.33 -15.35
C MET A 110 5.95 -22.53 -15.30
N GLU A 111 5.43 -23.51 -16.03
CA GLU A 111 3.99 -23.77 -16.07
C GLU A 111 3.53 -24.47 -14.79
N ASP A 112 2.90 -23.71 -13.91
CA ASP A 112 2.28 -24.20 -12.68
C ASP A 112 0.81 -23.80 -12.61
N ARG A 113 -0.05 -24.74 -12.16
CA ARG A 113 -1.49 -24.54 -12.07
C ARG A 113 -1.86 -23.33 -11.21
N GLU A 114 -1.11 -23.05 -10.16
CA GLU A 114 -1.36 -21.93 -9.26
C GLU A 114 -1.00 -20.59 -9.91
N LEU A 115 0.06 -20.53 -10.74
CA LEU A 115 0.39 -19.32 -11.50
C LEU A 115 -0.70 -18.98 -12.52
N VAL A 116 -1.20 -19.98 -13.24
CA VAL A 116 -2.31 -19.80 -14.19
C VAL A 116 -3.57 -19.34 -13.46
N ARG A 117 -3.92 -19.98 -12.32
CA ARG A 117 -5.09 -19.60 -11.53
C ARG A 117 -4.99 -18.16 -11.02
N LEU A 118 -3.83 -17.78 -10.49
CA LEU A 118 -3.59 -16.42 -10.02
C LEU A 118 -3.63 -15.44 -11.19
N GLY A 119 -3.02 -15.77 -12.32
CA GLY A 119 -3.01 -14.92 -13.50
C GLY A 119 -4.42 -14.65 -14.05
N VAL A 120 -5.29 -15.66 -14.08
CA VAL A 120 -6.71 -15.48 -14.44
C VAL A 120 -7.46 -14.65 -13.40
N THR A 121 -7.12 -14.78 -12.11
CA THR A 121 -7.73 -13.97 -11.04
C THR A 121 -7.34 -12.50 -11.15
N VAL A 122 -6.08 -12.22 -11.51
CA VAL A 122 -5.53 -10.88 -11.56
C VAL A 122 -5.82 -10.18 -12.89
N GLY A 123 -5.57 -10.85 -14.02
CA GLY A 123 -5.70 -10.29 -15.38
C GLY A 123 -6.95 -10.72 -16.14
N GLY A 124 -7.82 -11.53 -15.53
CA GLY A 124 -9.14 -11.88 -16.08
C GLY A 124 -9.08 -12.52 -17.47
N LYS A 125 -10.04 -12.14 -18.32
CA LYS A 125 -10.15 -12.64 -19.70
C LYS A 125 -8.96 -12.26 -20.58
N ALA A 126 -8.33 -11.11 -20.31
CA ALA A 126 -7.17 -10.65 -21.08
C ALA A 126 -5.97 -11.56 -20.86
N PHE A 127 -5.70 -11.96 -19.61
CA PHE A 127 -4.64 -12.92 -19.29
C PHE A 127 -4.88 -14.28 -19.95
N ALA A 128 -6.10 -14.81 -19.88
CA ALA A 128 -6.45 -16.08 -20.50
C ALA A 128 -6.25 -16.05 -22.03
N ALA A 129 -6.66 -14.95 -22.70
CA ALA A 129 -6.45 -14.79 -24.13
C ALA A 129 -4.96 -14.72 -24.51
N ARG A 130 -4.14 -14.02 -23.73
CA ARG A 130 -2.69 -13.94 -23.93
C ARG A 130 -2.03 -15.32 -23.75
N LEU A 131 -2.40 -16.05 -22.71
CA LEU A 131 -1.90 -17.40 -22.45
C LEU A 131 -2.30 -18.40 -23.57
N ASP A 132 -3.53 -18.34 -24.04
CA ASP A 132 -3.99 -19.19 -25.15
C ASP A 132 -3.29 -18.84 -26.47
N ALA A 133 -3.04 -17.55 -26.73
CA ALA A 133 -2.27 -17.11 -27.88
C ALA A 133 -0.83 -17.63 -27.82
N PHE A 134 -0.18 -17.55 -26.65
CA PHE A 134 1.15 -18.12 -26.42
C PHE A 134 1.18 -19.63 -26.67
N ARG A 135 0.24 -20.40 -26.09
CA ARG A 135 0.16 -21.85 -26.30
C ARG A 135 -0.04 -22.24 -27.77
N LYS A 136 -0.83 -21.47 -28.53
CA LYS A 136 -1.01 -21.68 -29.97
C LYS A 136 0.25 -21.36 -30.76
N ALA A 137 0.97 -20.31 -30.41
CA ALA A 137 2.23 -19.94 -31.05
C ALA A 137 3.38 -20.92 -30.72
N ALA A 138 3.35 -21.53 -29.53
CA ALA A 138 4.29 -22.56 -29.11
C ALA A 138 3.97 -23.96 -29.66
N ALA A 139 2.79 -24.16 -30.26
CA ALA A 139 2.45 -25.40 -30.94
C ALA A 139 3.28 -25.50 -32.24
N PRO A 140 3.97 -26.63 -32.49
CA PRO A 140 4.69 -26.81 -33.75
C PRO A 140 3.71 -26.69 -34.92
N VAL A 141 4.05 -25.86 -35.91
CA VAL A 141 3.30 -25.69 -37.16
C VAL A 141 3.20 -27.06 -37.82
N ALA A 142 2.00 -27.67 -37.76
CA ALA A 142 1.69 -28.84 -38.55
C ALA A 142 1.65 -28.44 -40.04
N PRO A 143 2.21 -29.24 -40.96
CA PRO A 143 2.15 -28.95 -42.39
C PRO A 143 0.70 -28.97 -42.90
N GLU A 144 0.40 -28.09 -43.85
CA GLU A 144 -0.93 -27.91 -44.43
C GLU A 144 -1.51 -29.14 -45.14
N GLU A 145 -2.84 -29.24 -45.01
CA GLU A 145 -3.86 -29.93 -45.81
C GLU A 145 -3.67 -31.36 -46.34
N GLY A 146 -4.58 -32.23 -45.91
CA GLY A 146 -4.80 -33.56 -46.51
C GLY A 146 -6.03 -34.27 -45.93
N ASP A 147 -7.20 -33.91 -46.46
CA ASP A 147 -8.45 -34.68 -46.62
C ASP A 147 -9.18 -35.33 -45.42
N LYS A 148 -10.49 -35.03 -45.31
CA LYS A 148 -11.44 -35.64 -44.36
C LYS A 148 -11.90 -37.01 -44.87
N PRO A 149 -12.34 -37.90 -43.96
CA PRO A 149 -13.76 -38.29 -44.05
C PRO A 149 -14.52 -38.33 -42.72
N ALA A 150 -15.84 -38.40 -42.87
CA ALA A 150 -16.91 -38.04 -41.94
C ALA A 150 -17.17 -38.95 -40.71
N ALA A 151 -17.93 -38.36 -39.78
CA ALA A 151 -18.32 -38.83 -38.45
C ALA A 151 -19.35 -39.98 -38.39
N PRO A 152 -19.64 -40.48 -37.17
CA PRO A 152 -21.03 -40.72 -36.76
C PRO A 152 -21.41 -40.07 -35.40
N PRO A 153 -22.70 -40.02 -35.03
CA PRO A 153 -23.36 -38.92 -34.30
C PRO A 153 -23.46 -39.11 -32.75
N PRO A 154 -23.94 -38.11 -31.98
CA PRO A 154 -23.90 -38.14 -30.51
C PRO A 154 -25.19 -38.72 -29.88
N PRO A 155 -25.14 -39.31 -28.68
CA PRO A 155 -26.33 -39.58 -27.89
C PRO A 155 -26.67 -38.46 -26.89
N ALA A 156 -27.94 -38.45 -26.52
CA ALA A 156 -28.71 -37.33 -26.02
C ALA A 156 -28.70 -37.08 -24.49
N LYS A 157 -29.18 -35.88 -24.17
CA LYS A 157 -29.51 -35.25 -22.88
C LYS A 157 -30.09 -36.19 -21.80
N LYS A 158 -29.76 -35.90 -20.54
CA LYS A 158 -30.67 -36.06 -19.39
C LYS A 158 -30.69 -34.80 -18.53
N ALA A 159 -31.90 -34.43 -18.15
CA ALA A 159 -32.31 -33.21 -17.47
C ALA A 159 -32.13 -33.27 -15.94
N ALA A 160 -32.05 -32.09 -15.32
CA ALA A 160 -32.32 -31.83 -13.89
C ALA A 160 -33.80 -32.15 -13.54
N PRO A 161 -34.25 -32.21 -12.27
CA PRO A 161 -34.56 -30.98 -11.46
C PRO A 161 -34.54 -31.24 -9.91
N PRO A 162 -35.20 -30.45 -9.01
CA PRO A 162 -35.07 -29.02 -8.73
C PRO A 162 -34.93 -28.64 -7.21
N SER A 163 -34.54 -27.38 -6.98
CA SER A 163 -35.03 -26.38 -5.98
C SER A 163 -35.24 -26.72 -4.50
N ALA A 164 -34.64 -25.90 -3.62
CA ALA A 164 -35.35 -25.28 -2.47
C ALA A 164 -34.65 -23.98 -2.02
N ALA A 165 -35.48 -23.03 -1.60
CA ALA A 165 -35.21 -21.59 -1.53
C ALA A 165 -34.86 -21.06 -0.12
N ALA A 166 -34.26 -19.86 -0.15
CA ALA A 166 -34.41 -18.72 0.76
C ALA A 166 -33.94 -18.80 2.23
N LYS A 167 -33.06 -17.85 2.58
CA LYS A 167 -33.33 -16.79 3.59
C LYS A 167 -32.32 -15.63 3.44
N GLU A 168 -32.85 -14.42 3.18
CA GLU A 168 -32.24 -13.09 3.43
C GLU A 168 -32.09 -12.88 4.96
N ALA A 169 -31.30 -11.99 5.59
CA ALA A 169 -30.56 -10.73 5.33
C ALA A 169 -29.42 -10.65 6.42
N PRO A 170 -28.61 -9.57 6.68
CA PRO A 170 -28.60 -8.18 6.17
C PRO A 170 -27.20 -7.71 5.63
N PRO A 171 -27.08 -6.49 5.06
CA PRO A 171 -25.82 -6.03 4.48
C PRO A 171 -24.88 -5.52 5.59
N THR A 172 -23.68 -6.08 5.68
CA THR A 172 -22.61 -5.50 6.50
C THR A 172 -21.73 -4.62 5.63
N ALA A 173 -21.77 -3.33 5.95
CA ALA A 173 -20.87 -2.32 5.44
C ALA A 173 -19.41 -2.64 5.82
N ALA A 174 -18.53 -2.73 4.84
CA ALA A 174 -17.07 -2.64 5.03
C ALA A 174 -16.39 -2.39 3.66
N ALA A 175 -16.59 -1.19 3.10
CA ALA A 175 -15.72 -0.67 2.04
C ALA A 175 -14.46 -0.10 2.71
N ALA A 176 -13.49 -0.97 3.01
CA ALA A 176 -12.19 -0.55 3.52
C ALA A 176 -11.30 -0.11 2.35
N ALA A 177 -10.98 1.18 2.34
CA ALA A 177 -10.17 1.86 1.35
C ALA A 177 -8.76 1.25 1.22
N LYS A 178 -8.25 1.21 -0.02
CA LYS A 178 -6.86 0.90 -0.37
C LYS A 178 -5.91 1.87 0.38
N GLY A 179 -5.02 1.33 1.21
CA GLY A 179 -4.01 2.12 1.93
C GLY A 179 -2.87 2.57 1.00
N PRO A 180 -2.19 3.70 1.30
CA PRO A 180 -1.02 4.11 0.54
C PRO A 180 0.22 3.28 0.93
N THR A 181 1.10 3.11 -0.05
CA THR A 181 2.46 2.57 0.03
C THR A 181 3.26 3.30 1.12
N GLU A 182 3.71 2.59 2.16
CA GLU A 182 4.70 3.10 3.13
C GLU A 182 6.04 3.26 2.40
N GLN A 183 6.37 4.46 1.95
CA GLN A 183 7.77 4.87 1.77
C GLN A 183 8.30 5.29 3.14
N SER A 184 9.42 4.69 3.56
CA SER A 184 10.09 5.01 4.81
C SER A 184 10.49 6.50 4.84
N LEU A 185 9.96 7.25 5.81
CA LEU A 185 10.36 8.65 6.04
C LEU A 185 11.85 8.85 6.38
N SER A 186 12.62 7.76 6.52
CA SER A 186 14.08 7.80 6.65
C SER A 186 14.77 8.52 5.50
N GLU A 187 14.16 8.59 4.31
CA GLU A 187 14.73 9.33 3.18
C GLU A 187 14.65 10.87 3.35
N GLY A 188 13.69 11.37 4.12
CA GLY A 188 13.48 12.82 4.34
C GLY A 188 14.06 13.36 5.66
N LEU A 189 14.19 12.50 6.68
CA LEU A 189 14.74 12.86 8.00
C LEU A 189 16.26 12.65 8.13
N GLY A 190 16.91 12.06 7.11
CA GLY A 190 18.33 11.70 7.17
C GLY A 190 18.60 10.59 8.20
N GLU A 191 19.79 10.60 8.81
CA GLU A 191 20.18 9.64 9.88
C GLU A 191 19.46 9.90 11.22
N GLN A 192 18.69 10.99 11.32
CA GLN A 192 18.05 11.40 12.57
C GLN A 192 16.76 10.63 12.82
N LEU A 193 16.62 10.10 14.03
CA LEU A 193 15.45 9.33 14.42
C LEU A 193 14.21 10.23 14.55
N PRO A 194 13.03 9.80 14.09
CA PRO A 194 11.84 10.65 14.06
C PRO A 194 11.40 11.22 15.42
N TRP A 195 11.65 10.49 16.53
CA TRP A 195 11.32 10.95 17.89
C TRP A 195 12.40 11.85 18.51
N GLU A 196 13.60 11.92 17.93
CA GLU A 196 14.71 12.78 18.35
C GLU A 196 14.68 14.14 17.66
N ALA A 197 14.03 14.23 16.50
CA ALA A 197 13.86 15.48 15.78
C ALA A 197 12.97 16.49 16.54
N PRO A 198 13.34 17.78 16.55
CA PRO A 198 12.40 18.86 16.85
C PRO A 198 11.15 18.78 15.97
N PRO A 199 9.96 19.23 16.43
CA PRO A 199 8.74 19.19 15.62
C PRO A 199 8.87 19.93 14.28
N GLU A 200 9.62 21.03 14.23
CA GLU A 200 9.92 21.76 12.98
C GLU A 200 10.71 20.91 11.98
N ASP A 201 11.78 20.26 12.42
CA ASP A 201 12.62 19.40 11.58
C ASP A 201 11.85 18.16 11.13
N PHE A 202 11.01 17.62 12.01
CA PHE A 202 10.10 16.53 11.69
C PHE A 202 9.13 16.93 10.57
N ALA A 203 8.52 18.11 10.66
CA ALA A 203 7.63 18.62 9.63
C ALA A 203 8.35 18.85 8.29
N ALA A 204 9.56 19.40 8.33
CA ALA A 204 10.39 19.58 7.14
C ALA A 204 10.73 18.22 6.48
N GLY A 205 11.13 17.23 7.28
CA GLY A 205 11.43 15.88 6.81
C GLY A 205 10.21 15.15 6.22
N CYS A 206 9.00 15.44 6.70
CA CYS A 206 7.76 14.92 6.11
C CYS A 206 7.39 15.63 4.79
N LEU A 207 7.67 16.93 4.69
CA LEU A 207 7.31 17.75 3.52
C LEU A 207 8.20 17.45 2.31
N GLN A 208 9.51 17.21 2.52
CA GLN A 208 10.46 17.04 1.41
C GLN A 208 10.09 15.90 0.43
N PRO A 209 9.79 14.67 0.89
CA PRO A 209 9.38 13.59 -0.01
C PRO A 209 8.11 13.91 -0.80
N ILE A 210 7.16 14.61 -0.17
CA ILE A 210 5.89 15.02 -0.80
C ILE A 210 6.15 16.01 -1.93
N LEU A 211 6.95 17.04 -1.69
CA LEU A 211 7.29 18.03 -2.71
C LEU A 211 8.14 17.43 -3.83
N LYS A 212 9.08 16.55 -3.51
CA LYS A 212 9.88 15.84 -4.51
C LYS A 212 9.00 14.99 -5.43
N ARG A 213 8.05 14.26 -4.85
CA ARG A 213 7.07 13.48 -5.61
C ARG A 213 6.17 14.37 -6.47
N PHE A 214 5.71 15.49 -5.91
CA PHE A 214 4.95 16.49 -6.67
C PHE A 214 5.72 17.03 -7.87
N LEU A 215 7.00 17.38 -7.70
CA LEU A 215 7.83 17.89 -8.80
C LEU A 215 8.10 16.82 -9.89
N ALA A 216 8.14 15.54 -9.51
CA ALA A 216 8.41 14.43 -10.44
C ALA A 216 7.15 13.91 -11.14
N GLU A 217 6.04 13.76 -10.42
CA GLU A 217 4.80 13.08 -10.87
C GLU A 217 3.62 14.06 -11.08
N GLY A 218 3.79 15.33 -10.72
CA GLY A 218 2.76 16.36 -10.86
C GLY A 218 1.64 16.30 -9.81
N LEU A 219 0.54 17.02 -10.08
CA LEU A 219 -0.53 17.31 -9.11
C LEU A 219 -1.35 16.08 -8.66
N VAL A 220 -1.33 14.98 -9.42
CA VAL A 220 -2.10 13.75 -9.13
C VAL A 220 -1.48 12.94 -7.99
N SER A 221 -0.18 13.13 -7.74
CA SER A 221 0.57 12.33 -6.77
C SER A 221 0.47 12.82 -5.33
N LEU A 222 -0.05 14.04 -5.11
CA LEU A 222 -0.11 14.67 -3.79
C LEU A 222 -1.10 13.95 -2.87
N PRO A 223 -0.63 13.38 -1.73
CA PRO A 223 -1.49 12.65 -0.83
C PRO A 223 -2.24 13.59 0.13
N ALA A 224 -3.39 13.12 0.64
CA ALA A 224 -4.02 13.68 1.83
C ALA A 224 -3.64 12.78 3.02
N VAL A 225 -2.68 13.20 3.82
CA VAL A 225 -2.03 12.35 4.85
C VAL A 225 -1.72 13.13 6.13
N VAL A 226 -1.68 12.40 7.24
CA VAL A 226 -1.19 12.87 8.54
C VAL A 226 -0.02 12.01 8.95
N TYR A 227 1.06 12.65 9.39
CA TYR A 227 2.18 12.00 10.06
C TYR A 227 2.10 12.29 11.55
N LEU A 228 2.19 11.24 12.36
CA LEU A 228 2.29 11.37 13.82
C LEU A 228 3.74 11.15 14.22
N GLN A 229 4.32 12.12 14.91
CA GLN A 229 5.64 11.99 15.51
C GLN A 229 5.52 11.19 16.81
N PRO A 230 6.04 9.97 16.88
CA PRO A 230 5.91 9.14 18.08
C PRO A 230 6.74 9.69 19.24
N ALA A 231 6.39 9.30 20.47
CA ALA A 231 7.29 9.48 21.60
C ALA A 231 8.54 8.60 21.48
N PRO A 232 9.65 8.97 22.15
CA PRO A 232 10.80 8.09 22.29
C PRO A 232 10.37 6.73 22.88
N PRO A 233 10.93 5.61 22.38
CA PRO A 233 10.63 4.30 22.92
C PRO A 233 11.00 4.21 24.41
N ALA A 234 10.27 3.38 25.15
CA ALA A 234 10.56 3.16 26.56
C ALA A 234 11.97 2.57 26.72
N LYS A 235 12.67 2.97 27.78
CA LYS A 235 14.05 2.50 28.05
C LYS A 235 14.08 0.96 28.08
N GLY A 236 14.74 0.34 27.10
CA GLY A 236 14.86 -1.12 26.98
C GLY A 236 13.93 -1.79 25.95
N SER A 237 13.00 -1.06 25.31
CA SER A 237 12.24 -1.61 24.17
C SER A 237 13.04 -1.51 22.87
N ARG A 238 13.20 -2.63 22.16
CA ARG A 238 13.83 -2.72 20.82
C ARG A 238 12.86 -2.43 19.67
N GLU A 239 11.63 -2.07 19.98
CA GLU A 239 10.59 -1.87 18.98
C GLU A 239 10.58 -0.40 18.56
N GLU A 240 11.06 -0.17 17.34
CA GLU A 240 11.00 1.13 16.67
C GLU A 240 9.52 1.40 16.30
N PRO A 241 8.90 2.47 16.83
CA PRO A 241 7.52 2.79 16.49
C PRO A 241 7.44 3.07 14.99
N SER A 242 6.65 2.29 14.27
CA SER A 242 6.38 2.52 12.86
C SER A 242 5.80 3.92 12.71
N LEU A 243 6.48 4.78 11.94
CA LEU A 243 5.98 6.12 11.69
C LEU A 243 4.60 6.04 11.05
N GLY A 244 3.58 6.46 11.78
CA GLY A 244 2.19 6.32 11.36
C GLY A 244 1.86 7.35 10.28
N GLN A 245 2.13 7.03 9.02
CA GLN A 245 1.52 7.74 7.90
C GLN A 245 0.06 7.29 7.79
N ILE A 246 -0.87 8.21 8.06
CA ILE A 246 -2.31 7.93 8.04
C ILE A 246 -2.91 8.66 6.84
N SER A 247 -3.50 7.92 5.91
CA SER A 247 -4.27 8.49 4.81
C SER A 247 -5.59 9.04 5.31
N ILE A 248 -5.91 10.27 4.91
CA ILE A 248 -7.12 10.99 5.31
C ILE A 248 -7.92 11.49 4.11
N LYS A 249 -7.77 10.86 2.94
CA LYS A 249 -8.53 11.20 1.72
C LYS A 249 -10.04 11.41 1.94
N PRO A 250 -10.77 10.58 2.71
CA PRO A 250 -12.21 10.79 2.90
C PRO A 250 -12.55 11.88 3.93
N ALA A 251 -11.58 12.36 4.72
CA ALA A 251 -11.83 13.21 5.88
C ALA A 251 -12.58 14.50 5.51
N PHE A 252 -12.32 15.04 4.34
CA PHE A 252 -12.85 16.34 3.91
C PHE A 252 -14.12 16.24 3.06
N ALA A 253 -14.78 15.09 2.97
CA ALA A 253 -16.01 14.91 2.19
C ALA A 253 -17.24 15.53 2.88
N SER A 254 -17.29 15.55 4.22
CA SER A 254 -18.43 16.08 4.97
C SER A 254 -18.04 16.45 6.42
N PRO A 255 -18.87 17.23 7.15
CA PRO A 255 -18.61 17.56 8.55
C PRO A 255 -18.52 16.32 9.45
N SER A 256 -19.36 15.31 9.21
CA SER A 256 -19.36 14.09 10.02
C SER A 256 -18.12 13.23 9.76
N THR A 257 -17.69 13.14 8.50
CA THR A 257 -16.46 12.40 8.15
C THR A 257 -15.22 13.09 8.71
N LEU A 258 -15.20 14.42 8.71
CA LEU A 258 -14.12 15.20 9.30
C LEU A 258 -14.02 14.96 10.82
N ALA A 259 -15.16 15.01 11.51
CA ALA A 259 -15.22 14.73 12.95
C ALA A 259 -14.77 13.30 13.28
N GLN A 260 -15.30 12.30 12.57
CA GLN A 260 -14.89 10.90 12.75
C GLN A 260 -13.39 10.68 12.50
N CYS A 261 -12.83 11.36 11.49
CA CYS A 261 -11.41 11.29 11.19
C CYS A 261 -10.57 11.96 12.30
N ALA A 262 -11.03 13.11 12.82
CA ALA A 262 -10.38 13.78 13.94
C ALA A 262 -10.35 12.89 15.20
N ASP A 263 -11.48 12.30 15.58
CA ASP A 263 -11.58 11.39 16.72
C ASP A 263 -10.64 10.17 16.57
N PHE A 264 -10.61 9.60 15.36
CA PHE A 264 -9.70 8.50 15.03
C PHE A 264 -8.22 8.91 15.18
N LEU A 265 -7.85 10.07 14.66
CA LEU A 265 -6.48 10.60 14.74
C LEU A 265 -6.08 10.94 16.17
N GLN A 266 -6.99 11.50 16.97
CA GLN A 266 -6.78 11.74 18.41
C GLN A 266 -6.51 10.42 19.15
N GLY A 267 -7.30 9.37 18.88
CA GLY A 267 -7.07 8.04 19.44
C GLY A 267 -5.70 7.47 19.07
N LYS A 268 -5.28 7.63 17.80
CA LYS A 268 -3.97 7.19 17.33
C LYS A 268 -2.82 8.01 17.91
N ALA A 269 -2.99 9.32 18.03
CA ALA A 269 -2.02 10.19 18.68
C ALA A 269 -1.84 9.81 20.16
N ALA A 270 -2.93 9.51 20.87
CA ALA A 270 -2.88 9.04 22.25
C ALA A 270 -2.19 7.68 22.39
N GLU A 271 -2.54 6.70 21.53
CA GLU A 271 -1.93 5.36 21.50
C GLU A 271 -0.41 5.44 21.26
N ALA A 272 0.01 6.26 20.29
CA ALA A 272 1.42 6.47 19.95
C ALA A 272 2.15 7.43 20.90
N ARG A 273 1.45 8.02 21.88
CA ARG A 273 1.93 9.13 22.72
C ARG A 273 2.60 10.22 21.87
N ALA A 274 1.95 10.57 20.76
CA ALA A 274 2.53 11.43 19.76
C ALA A 274 2.86 12.82 20.33
N ARG A 275 4.00 13.37 19.91
CA ARG A 275 4.49 14.69 20.33
C ARG A 275 4.02 15.80 19.42
N SER A 276 3.91 15.49 18.13
CA SER A 276 3.44 16.39 17.09
C SER A 276 2.73 15.64 15.99
N ALA A 277 1.92 16.36 15.21
CA ALA A 277 1.24 15.87 14.03
C ALA A 277 1.47 16.84 12.88
N VAL A 278 1.71 16.29 11.69
CA VAL A 278 1.91 17.07 10.47
C VAL A 278 0.94 16.57 9.41
N LEU A 279 0.01 17.43 9.03
CA LEU A 279 -1.05 17.19 8.08
C LEU A 279 -0.71 17.83 6.74
N PHE A 280 -0.86 17.08 5.65
CA PHE A 280 -0.76 17.56 4.28
C PHE A 280 -2.03 17.26 3.51
N VAL A 281 -2.60 18.28 2.85
CA VAL A 281 -3.73 18.09 1.94
C VAL A 281 -3.77 19.17 0.87
N ARG A 282 -4.04 18.76 -0.36
CA ARG A 282 -4.23 19.68 -1.48
C ARG A 282 -5.60 20.37 -1.38
N LYS A 283 -5.65 21.69 -1.59
CA LYS A 283 -6.86 22.50 -1.51
C LYS A 283 -8.00 21.98 -2.40
N ALA A 284 -7.69 21.51 -3.61
CA ALA A 284 -8.68 20.93 -4.51
C ALA A 284 -9.36 19.65 -3.97
N LEU A 285 -8.75 18.93 -3.01
CA LEU A 285 -9.31 17.71 -2.42
C LEU A 285 -10.21 17.98 -1.20
N ILE A 286 -10.34 19.24 -0.79
CA ILE A 286 -11.11 19.62 0.38
C ILE A 286 -12.51 20.06 -0.07
N GLU A 287 -13.52 19.22 0.21
CA GLU A 287 -14.92 19.58 0.01
C GLU A 287 -15.49 20.32 1.23
N TYR A 288 -14.98 20.01 2.43
CA TYR A 288 -15.36 20.61 3.71
C TYR A 288 -14.20 20.53 4.74
N PRO A 289 -14.03 21.51 5.67
CA PRO A 289 -14.72 22.79 5.75
C PRO A 289 -14.02 23.79 4.83
N CYS A 290 -14.72 24.30 3.83
CA CYS A 290 -14.14 25.26 2.89
C CYS A 290 -14.23 26.71 3.39
N VAL A 291 -13.96 26.95 4.67
CA VAL A 291 -14.14 28.26 5.33
C VAL A 291 -13.36 29.40 4.66
N TRP A 292 -12.36 29.08 3.85
CA TRP A 292 -11.60 30.02 3.02
C TRP A 292 -12.26 30.39 1.67
N LYS A 293 -13.19 29.59 1.13
CA LYS A 293 -13.80 29.83 -0.19
C LYS A 293 -14.63 31.12 -0.23
N GLU A 294 -15.17 31.52 0.91
CA GLU A 294 -16.03 32.71 1.06
C GLU A 294 -15.27 33.94 1.57
N LYS A 295 -13.95 33.83 1.77
CA LYS A 295 -13.14 34.91 2.34
C LYS A 295 -12.78 35.96 1.31
N ARG A 296 -12.79 37.22 1.74
CA ARG A 296 -12.36 38.36 0.92
C ARG A 296 -10.85 38.30 0.68
N LYS A 297 -10.37 38.97 -0.38
CA LYS A 297 -8.95 39.04 -0.78
C LYS A 297 -7.99 39.55 0.32
N GLN A 298 -8.51 40.21 1.37
CA GLN A 298 -7.71 40.63 2.53
C GLN A 298 -7.50 39.52 3.57
N GLU A 299 -8.41 38.54 3.65
CA GLU A 299 -8.32 37.42 4.59
C GLU A 299 -7.68 36.19 3.93
N TRP A 300 -7.91 35.98 2.63
CA TRP A 300 -7.25 34.95 1.83
C TRP A 300 -6.17 35.58 0.95
N PRO A 301 -4.87 35.26 1.14
CA PRO A 301 -3.77 35.95 0.48
C PRO A 301 -3.60 35.62 -1.01
N PHE A 302 -4.33 34.62 -1.54
CA PHE A 302 -4.20 34.17 -2.93
C PHE A 302 -5.47 34.39 -3.74
N ASP A 303 -5.43 34.05 -5.04
CA ASP A 303 -6.65 33.92 -5.84
C ASP A 303 -7.55 32.81 -5.26
N ALA A 304 -8.86 33.01 -5.20
CA ALA A 304 -9.80 32.01 -4.71
C ALA A 304 -9.74 30.70 -5.53
N LYS A 305 -9.41 30.80 -6.82
CA LYS A 305 -9.24 29.68 -7.75
C LYS A 305 -7.84 29.08 -7.71
N ALA A 306 -6.87 29.73 -7.07
CA ALA A 306 -5.53 29.15 -6.93
C ALA A 306 -5.61 27.84 -6.14
N ASP A 307 -4.94 26.82 -6.64
CA ASP A 307 -4.76 25.58 -5.94
C ASP A 307 -3.46 25.61 -5.13
N GLY A 308 -3.33 24.70 -4.19
CA GLY A 308 -2.16 24.66 -3.34
C GLY A 308 -2.16 23.51 -2.35
N LEU A 309 -1.06 23.40 -1.62
CA LEU A 309 -0.86 22.44 -0.55
C LEU A 309 -1.04 23.16 0.79
N PHE A 310 -1.99 22.68 1.58
CA PHE A 310 -2.02 23.01 3.00
C PHE A 310 -1.08 22.09 3.77
N MET A 311 -0.31 22.70 4.66
CA MET A 311 0.46 22.00 5.69
C MET A 311 -0.01 22.53 7.05
N GLN A 312 -0.52 21.65 7.90
CA GLN A 312 -0.83 22.00 9.28
C GLN A 312 0.09 21.21 10.21
N CYS A 313 0.86 21.93 11.02
CA CYS A 313 1.71 21.37 12.06
C CYS A 313 1.06 21.65 13.41
N GLU A 314 0.97 20.63 14.25
CA GLU A 314 0.35 20.74 15.56
C GLU A 314 1.15 20.01 16.61
N SER A 315 1.30 20.63 17.78
CA SER A 315 1.79 20.03 19.01
C SER A 315 0.77 20.28 20.13
N HIS A 316 1.09 19.85 21.35
CA HIS A 316 0.24 20.07 22.52
C HIS A 316 -0.07 21.55 22.76
N ASN A 317 0.91 22.43 22.54
CA ASN A 317 0.78 23.85 22.82
C ASN A 317 0.53 24.65 21.54
N ASP A 318 1.27 24.33 20.48
CA ASP A 318 1.35 25.16 19.29
C ASP A 318 0.58 24.57 18.13
N ARG A 319 0.12 25.45 17.25
CA ARG A 319 -0.51 25.07 15.99
C ARG A 319 -0.14 26.10 14.95
N VAL A 320 0.33 25.62 13.80
CA VAL A 320 0.68 26.48 12.67
C VAL A 320 0.08 25.90 11.42
N VAL A 321 -0.48 26.76 10.57
CA VAL A 321 -1.03 26.39 9.28
C VAL A 321 -0.26 27.16 8.21
N TYR A 322 0.18 26.47 7.18
CA TYR A 322 0.83 27.03 6.01
C TYR A 322 0.03 26.67 4.78
N PHE A 323 0.05 27.56 3.79
CA PHE A 323 -0.43 27.29 2.47
C PHE A 323 0.66 27.60 1.46
N THR A 324 0.93 26.64 0.58
CA THR A 324 1.89 26.78 -0.51
C THR A 324 1.15 26.73 -1.82
N GLN A 325 1.23 27.81 -2.60
CA GLN A 325 0.58 27.85 -3.91
C GLN A 325 1.24 26.84 -4.86
N LEU A 326 0.43 26.10 -5.60
CA LEU A 326 0.91 25.19 -6.64
C LEU A 326 0.42 25.69 -7.99
N THR A 327 1.31 25.74 -8.98
CA THR A 327 0.94 26.11 -10.34
C THR A 327 1.38 25.04 -11.33
N GLU A 328 0.51 24.73 -12.27
CA GLU A 328 0.79 23.82 -13.37
C GLU A 328 0.63 24.60 -14.68
N SER A 329 1.69 24.63 -15.48
CA SER A 329 1.67 25.28 -16.79
C SER A 329 1.18 24.30 -17.86
N LYS A 330 0.77 24.81 -19.03
CA LYS A 330 0.21 24.03 -20.17
C LYS A 330 1.18 23.02 -20.83
N GLY A 331 2.28 22.65 -20.17
CA GLY A 331 3.20 21.59 -20.58
C GLY A 331 3.48 20.56 -19.48
N GLY A 332 2.66 20.51 -18.41
CA GLY A 332 2.86 19.58 -17.28
C GLY A 332 3.99 20.00 -16.32
N VAL A 333 4.65 21.13 -16.58
CA VAL A 333 5.64 21.69 -15.66
C VAL A 333 4.92 22.23 -14.44
N CYS A 334 5.10 21.53 -13.32
CA CYS A 334 4.62 21.90 -12.01
C CYS A 334 5.65 22.77 -11.30
N SER A 335 5.19 23.84 -10.66
CA SER A 335 6.05 24.70 -9.83
C SER A 335 5.39 25.02 -8.49
N VAL A 336 6.26 25.23 -7.50
CA VAL A 336 5.89 25.62 -6.15
C VAL A 336 6.03 27.14 -6.06
N GLY A 337 4.94 27.81 -5.71
CA GLY A 337 4.88 29.26 -5.55
C GLY A 337 5.18 29.70 -4.12
N GLU A 338 4.59 30.83 -3.73
CA GLU A 338 4.78 31.40 -2.40
C GLU A 338 4.14 30.51 -1.30
N THR A 339 4.88 30.31 -0.21
CA THR A 339 4.39 29.71 1.02
C THR A 339 4.10 30.80 2.03
N VAL A 340 2.87 30.86 2.53
CA VAL A 340 2.47 31.81 3.56
C VAL A 340 1.95 31.08 4.79
N GLN A 341 2.23 31.65 5.95
CA GLN A 341 1.63 31.23 7.20
C GLN A 341 0.22 31.83 7.31
N LEU A 342 -0.74 31.00 7.68
CA LEU A 342 -2.14 31.36 7.87
C LEU A 342 -2.50 31.33 9.35
N ASP A 343 -3.47 32.14 9.74
CA ASP A 343 -4.02 32.13 11.09
C ASP A 343 -4.72 30.78 11.38
N PRO A 344 -4.24 29.98 12.36
CA PRO A 344 -4.84 28.71 12.71
C PRO A 344 -6.28 28.84 13.22
N ALA A 345 -6.67 29.96 13.84
CA ALA A 345 -8.05 30.14 14.32
C ALA A 345 -9.06 30.16 13.16
N THR A 346 -8.61 30.58 11.99
CA THR A 346 -9.44 30.74 10.79
C THR A 346 -9.26 29.60 9.79
N PHE A 347 -8.02 29.13 9.60
CA PHE A 347 -7.65 28.20 8.51
C PHE A 347 -7.28 26.79 8.97
N ALA A 348 -7.50 26.49 10.25
CA ALA A 348 -7.48 25.14 10.79
C ALA A 348 -8.28 24.15 9.92
N LEU A 349 -7.63 23.08 9.47
CA LEU A 349 -8.28 22.07 8.63
C LEU A 349 -9.08 21.04 9.43
N MET A 350 -8.64 20.76 10.65
CA MET A 350 -9.26 19.78 11.56
C MET A 350 -9.38 20.35 12.99
N PRO A 351 -10.21 19.76 13.85
CA PRO A 351 -10.10 19.98 15.29
C PRO A 351 -8.69 19.68 15.84
N ARG A 352 -8.37 20.20 17.02
CA ARG A 352 -7.10 19.90 17.71
C ARG A 352 -6.97 18.38 17.91
N LEU A 353 -5.81 17.84 17.55
CA LEU A 353 -5.48 16.43 17.73
C LEU A 353 -4.87 16.15 19.10
N PHE A 354 -4.28 17.16 19.72
CA PHE A 354 -3.72 17.07 21.06
C PHE A 354 -4.62 17.81 22.05
N ALA A 355 -4.91 17.16 23.17
CA ALA A 355 -5.56 17.83 24.29
C ALA A 355 -4.57 18.86 24.88
N THR A 356 -5.05 20.08 25.09
CA THR A 356 -4.34 21.16 25.77
C THR A 356 -4.19 20.93 27.26
#